data_AF-A0A0R3RA97-F1
#
_entry.id   AF-A0A0R3RA97-F1
#
_cell.length_a   1.000
_cell.length_b   1.000
_cell.length_c   1.000
_cell.angle_alpha   90.00
_cell.angle_beta   90.00
_cell.angle_gamma   90.00
#
_symmetry.space_group_name_H-M   'P 1'
#
loop_
_entity.id
_entity.type
_entity.pdbx_description
1 polymer ?
#
loop_
_entity_poly.entity_id
_entity_poly.type
_entity_poly.pdbx_seq_one_letter_code
_entity_poly.pdbx_strand_id
1 'polypeptide(L)'
;NGAYFAGNSILVLNTAEIFEKAIVNWNEINEQTFSFAFSTTNTAKSTKLTKPQTLAAIHFKHNKMLQVILCKNGSINIAITTTDISFVYTFSYNYNDGYRHYFHARFHANKSLKITIDSWKNDFPMQLATDLSLAYAIKFSFGGPYITDITDMINADKKTIKYNYTDIDIDVSVPRMRLKPILYLHKPELEFAESVTIIGNKIQLGACNSFLIPGNLP
;
A
#
# COMPACT_ATOMS: atom_id res chain seq x y z
N ASN A 1 13.26 0.80 -7.48
CA ASN A 1 12.98 2.23 -7.77
C ASN A 1 12.13 2.77 -6.64
N GLY A 2 12.63 3.76 -5.89
CA GLY A 2 11.93 4.32 -4.75
C GLY A 2 11.37 5.72 -5.00
N ALA A 3 10.40 6.11 -4.18
CA ALA A 3 9.81 7.43 -4.16
C ALA A 3 9.66 7.95 -2.73
N TYR A 4 10.02 9.22 -2.54
CA TYR A 4 9.88 9.98 -1.30
C TYR A 4 8.56 10.76 -1.32
N PHE A 5 7.79 10.62 -0.24
CA PHE A 5 6.50 11.27 -0.03
C PHE A 5 6.62 12.29 1.10
N ALA A 6 6.45 13.56 0.77
CA ALA A 6 6.58 14.67 1.71
C ALA A 6 5.37 14.87 2.66
N GLY A 7 4.53 13.84 2.83
CA GLY A 7 3.38 13.82 3.74
C GLY A 7 2.04 14.26 3.15
N ASN A 8 2.03 15.02 2.05
CA ASN A 8 0.80 15.53 1.40
C ASN A 8 0.70 15.09 -0.06
N SER A 9 1.11 13.86 -0.32
CA SER A 9 1.09 13.27 -1.66
C SER A 9 0.45 11.91 -1.57
N ILE A 10 -0.41 11.60 -2.53
CA ILE A 10 -0.98 10.28 -2.71
C ILE A 10 -0.63 9.83 -4.12
N LEU A 11 0.02 8.67 -4.22
CA LEU A 11 0.22 7.98 -5.48
C LEU A 11 -1.00 7.09 -5.70
N VAL A 12 -1.72 7.31 -6.80
CA VAL A 12 -2.89 6.53 -7.20
C VAL A 12 -2.55 5.71 -8.43
N LEU A 13 -2.93 4.44 -8.41
CA LEU A 13 -2.96 3.56 -9.57
C LEU A 13 -4.41 3.12 -9.80
N ASN A 14 -4.99 3.50 -10.93
CA ASN A 14 -6.31 3.04 -11.35
C ASN A 14 -6.18 1.72 -12.12
N THR A 15 -6.87 0.68 -11.67
CA THR A 15 -6.73 -0.68 -12.23
C THR A 15 -8.00 -1.24 -12.83
N ALA A 16 -9.15 -0.58 -12.61
CA ALA A 16 -10.45 -1.06 -13.09
C ALA A 16 -10.42 -1.40 -14.59
N GLU A 17 -10.04 -0.45 -15.45
CA GLU A 17 -9.99 -0.68 -16.89
C GLU A 17 -8.89 -1.65 -17.31
N ILE A 18 -7.74 -1.66 -16.61
CA ILE A 18 -6.63 -2.57 -16.92
C ILE A 18 -7.10 -4.01 -16.75
N PHE A 19 -7.67 -4.32 -15.59
CA PHE A 19 -8.10 -5.67 -15.26
C PHE A 19 -9.32 -6.11 -16.08
N GLU A 20 -10.26 -5.22 -16.38
CA GLU A 20 -11.39 -5.55 -17.26
C GLU A 20 -10.97 -5.93 -18.68
N LYS A 21 -9.92 -5.28 -19.22
CA LYS A 21 -9.39 -5.59 -20.56
C LYS A 21 -8.46 -6.81 -20.56
N ALA A 22 -7.71 -7.01 -19.48
CA ALA A 22 -6.67 -8.02 -19.39
C ALA A 22 -7.17 -9.41 -18.95
N ILE A 23 -8.16 -9.44 -18.07
CA ILE A 23 -8.60 -10.66 -17.41
C ILE A 23 -9.76 -11.24 -18.21
N VAL A 24 -9.40 -12.07 -19.20
CA VAL A 24 -10.37 -12.78 -20.05
C VAL A 24 -10.88 -14.05 -19.37
N ASN A 25 -10.00 -14.79 -18.69
CA ASN A 25 -10.36 -16.01 -17.96
C ASN A 25 -10.20 -15.83 -16.45
N TRP A 26 -11.31 -15.53 -15.77
CA TRP A 26 -11.34 -15.37 -14.32
C TRP A 26 -11.04 -16.65 -13.54
N ASN A 27 -11.14 -17.83 -14.17
CA ASN A 27 -10.91 -19.12 -13.53
C ASN A 27 -9.42 -19.48 -13.41
N GLU A 28 -8.53 -18.77 -14.10
CA GLU A 28 -7.07 -19.01 -14.07
C GLU A 28 -6.35 -18.18 -12.99
N ILE A 29 -7.08 -17.32 -12.28
CA ILE A 29 -6.50 -16.43 -11.27
C ILE A 29 -6.16 -17.24 -10.01
N ASN A 30 -4.87 -17.52 -9.84
CA ASN A 30 -4.33 -18.27 -8.72
C ASN A 30 -3.97 -17.35 -7.52
N GLU A 31 -2.90 -17.66 -6.79
CA GLU A 31 -2.39 -16.83 -5.70
C GLU A 31 -1.92 -15.49 -6.24
N GLN A 32 -2.47 -14.38 -5.75
CA GLN A 32 -2.10 -13.03 -6.14
C GLN A 32 -1.33 -12.38 -5.00
N THR A 33 -0.37 -11.51 -5.33
CA THR A 33 0.47 -10.89 -4.32
C THR A 33 0.47 -9.37 -4.43
N PHE A 34 0.50 -8.72 -3.28
CA PHE A 34 0.71 -7.28 -3.18
C PHE A 34 1.79 -7.03 -2.16
N SER A 35 2.86 -6.35 -2.56
CA SER A 35 3.97 -6.06 -1.67
C SER A 35 4.55 -4.69 -1.89
N PHE A 36 5.07 -4.13 -0.81
CA PHE A 36 5.83 -2.89 -0.86
C PHE A 36 6.81 -2.81 0.29
N ALA A 37 7.85 -2.00 0.12
CA ALA A 37 8.75 -1.64 1.19
C ALA A 37 8.60 -0.17 1.56
N PHE A 38 8.66 0.13 2.85
CA PHE A 38 8.54 1.49 3.37
C PHE A 38 9.53 1.75 4.50
N SER A 39 9.85 3.02 4.73
CA SER A 39 10.54 3.51 5.92
C SER A 39 10.06 4.92 6.26
N THR A 40 10.23 5.32 7.51
CA THR A 40 9.89 6.67 7.97
C THR A 40 11.17 7.49 8.10
N THR A 41 11.17 8.78 7.74
CA THR A 41 12.39 9.58 7.96
C THR A 41 12.49 9.96 9.43
N ASN A 42 13.41 9.34 10.16
CA ASN A 42 13.71 9.67 11.55
C ASN A 42 14.58 10.94 11.63
N THR A 43 13.98 12.10 11.38
CA THR A 43 14.66 13.39 11.57
C THR A 43 14.25 13.98 12.92
N ALA A 44 15.13 13.79 13.91
CA ALA A 44 15.22 14.44 15.22
C ALA A 44 14.27 13.97 16.36
N LYS A 45 14.91 13.54 17.46
CA LYS A 45 14.46 13.43 18.86
C LYS A 45 12.97 13.78 19.10
N SER A 46 12.11 12.75 18.99
CA SER A 46 10.65 12.74 19.19
C SER A 46 9.83 12.72 17.89
N THR A 47 9.85 11.59 17.20
CA THR A 47 9.05 11.32 16.00
C THR A 47 7.74 10.58 16.32
N LYS A 48 7.06 10.92 17.43
CA LYS A 48 5.70 10.40 17.65
C LYS A 48 4.79 10.93 16.56
N LEU A 49 4.22 10.00 15.80
CA LEU A 49 3.20 10.29 14.80
C LEU A 49 2.03 11.03 15.45
N THR A 50 1.76 12.25 14.99
CA THR A 50 0.66 13.08 15.55
C THR A 50 -0.71 12.55 15.11
N LYS A 51 -0.77 11.90 13.94
CA LYS A 51 -1.95 11.31 13.31
C LYS A 51 -1.57 9.95 12.68
N PRO A 52 -2.50 8.96 12.64
CA PRO A 52 -2.29 7.75 11.85
C PRO A 52 -2.18 8.09 10.36
N GLN A 53 -1.52 7.22 9.61
CA GLN A 53 -1.26 7.44 8.19
C GLN A 53 -1.52 6.19 7.37
N THR A 54 -2.08 6.36 6.18
CA THR A 54 -2.29 5.26 5.25
C THR A 54 -0.99 5.01 4.48
N LEU A 55 -0.40 3.83 4.69
CA LEU A 55 0.74 3.38 3.90
C LEU A 55 0.29 2.95 2.51
N ALA A 56 -0.76 2.13 2.46
CA ALA A 56 -1.41 1.70 1.24
C ALA A 56 -2.91 1.46 1.49
N ALA A 57 -3.74 1.70 0.48
CA ALA A 57 -5.12 1.26 0.48
C ALA A 57 -5.50 0.67 -0.89
N ILE A 58 -6.23 -0.43 -0.84
CA ILE A 58 -6.78 -1.13 -2.01
C ILE A 58 -8.29 -0.99 -1.93
N HIS A 59 -8.87 -0.36 -2.95
CA HIS A 59 -10.31 -0.31 -3.14
C HIS A 59 -10.70 -1.42 -4.12
N PHE A 60 -11.67 -2.23 -3.71
CA PHE A 60 -12.24 -3.28 -4.52
C PHE A 60 -13.64 -2.89 -5.00
N LYS A 61 -14.18 -3.64 -5.96
CA LYS A 61 -15.61 -3.60 -6.30
C LYS A 61 -16.47 -3.88 -5.05
N HIS A 62 -17.74 -3.49 -5.09
CA HIS A 62 -18.73 -3.71 -4.02
C HIS A 62 -18.38 -3.05 -2.67
N ASN A 63 -17.78 -1.85 -2.70
CA ASN A 63 -17.46 -1.05 -1.50
C ASN A 63 -16.60 -1.78 -0.46
N LYS A 64 -15.76 -2.73 -0.89
CA LYS A 64 -14.76 -3.38 -0.02
C LYS A 64 -13.45 -2.62 -0.10
N MET A 65 -12.77 -2.46 1.03
CA MET A 65 -11.48 -1.78 1.11
C MET A 65 -10.54 -2.48 2.10
N LEU A 66 -9.28 -2.62 1.71
CA LEU A 66 -8.18 -3.03 2.58
C LEU A 66 -7.23 -1.85 2.77
N GLN A 67 -6.92 -1.48 4.01
CA GLN A 67 -5.97 -0.41 4.34
C GLN A 67 -4.85 -0.93 5.22
N VAL A 68 -3.63 -0.48 4.92
CA VAL A 68 -2.44 -0.64 5.75
C VAL A 68 -2.14 0.70 6.39
N ILE A 69 -2.30 0.79 7.71
CA ILE A 69 -2.30 2.05 8.46
C ILE A 69 -1.16 2.04 9.47
N LEU A 70 -0.22 2.98 9.35
CA LEU A 70 0.78 3.24 10.37
C LEU A 70 0.16 4.09 11.49
N CYS A 71 0.06 3.51 12.68
CA CYS A 71 -0.59 4.10 13.85
C CYS A 71 0.33 5.06 14.60
N LYS A 72 -0.26 5.92 15.45
CA LYS A 72 0.49 6.95 16.21
C LYS A 72 1.62 6.39 17.08
N ASN A 73 1.40 5.18 17.61
CA ASN A 73 2.33 4.42 18.45
C ASN A 73 3.37 3.63 17.65
N GLY A 74 3.38 3.71 16.31
CA GLY A 74 4.27 2.97 15.43
C GLY A 74 3.76 1.60 14.98
N SER A 75 2.65 1.08 15.54
CA SER A 75 2.08 -0.20 15.10
C SER A 75 1.46 -0.10 13.72
N ILE A 76 1.27 -1.23 13.05
CA ILE A 76 0.54 -1.29 11.78
C ILE A 76 -0.81 -1.95 12.00
N ASN A 77 -1.86 -1.24 11.60
CA ASN A 77 -3.20 -1.80 11.50
C ASN A 77 -3.47 -2.23 10.07
N ILE A 78 -4.00 -3.43 9.91
CA ILE A 78 -4.67 -3.86 8.70
C ILE A 78 -6.17 -3.71 8.95
N ALA A 79 -6.80 -2.78 8.24
CA ALA A 79 -8.24 -2.61 8.26
C ALA A 79 -8.85 -3.23 7.00
N ILE A 80 -9.87 -4.06 7.18
CA ILE A 80 -10.72 -4.58 6.11
C ILE A 80 -12.12 -4.06 6.38
N THR A 81 -12.67 -3.30 5.45
CA THR A 81 -13.98 -2.67 5.59
C THR A 81 -14.87 -3.05 4.42
N THR A 82 -16.13 -3.30 4.71
CA THR A 82 -17.23 -3.50 3.76
C THR A 82 -18.37 -2.57 4.17
N THR A 83 -19.49 -2.61 3.45
CA THR A 83 -20.71 -1.87 3.83
C THR A 83 -21.20 -2.24 5.24
N ASP A 84 -21.04 -3.50 5.65
CA ASP A 84 -21.66 -4.04 6.86
C ASP A 84 -20.65 -4.38 7.97
N ILE A 85 -19.37 -4.57 7.62
CA ILE A 85 -18.36 -5.11 8.52
C ILE A 85 -17.10 -4.24 8.47
N SER A 86 -16.56 -3.94 9.65
CA SER A 86 -15.22 -3.36 9.80
C SER A 86 -14.38 -4.27 10.70
N PHE A 87 -13.26 -4.75 10.18
CA PHE A 87 -12.31 -5.59 10.89
C PHE A 87 -10.94 -4.92 10.94
N VAL A 88 -10.27 -4.98 12.09
CA VAL A 88 -8.92 -4.44 12.27
C VAL A 88 -8.04 -5.47 12.96
N TYR A 89 -6.87 -5.72 12.39
CA TYR A 89 -5.81 -6.50 13.02
C TYR A 89 -4.56 -5.63 13.20
N THR A 90 -3.94 -5.69 14.39
CA THR A 90 -2.76 -4.89 14.73
C THR A 90 -1.50 -5.75 14.80
N PHE A 91 -0.53 -5.44 13.94
CA PHE A 91 0.85 -5.88 14.09
C PHE A 91 1.54 -4.98 15.12
N SER A 92 1.77 -5.52 16.32
CA SER A 92 2.25 -4.78 17.48
C SER A 92 3.78 -4.69 17.51
N TYR A 93 4.33 -3.76 16.72
CA TYR A 93 5.76 -3.40 16.71
C TYR A 93 5.91 -1.92 16.37
N ASN A 94 7.06 -1.30 16.63
CA ASN A 94 7.31 0.08 16.21
C ASN A 94 7.87 0.12 14.78
N TYR A 95 6.98 0.15 13.77
CA TYR A 95 7.33 0.30 12.36
C TYR A 95 7.64 1.75 11.94
N ASN A 96 7.77 2.66 12.91
CA ASN A 96 8.18 4.05 12.74
C ASN A 96 9.53 4.30 13.43
N ASP A 97 10.44 3.32 13.31
CA ASP A 97 11.77 3.36 13.91
C ASP A 97 12.83 3.99 12.98
N GLY A 98 12.48 4.19 11.70
CA GLY A 98 13.35 4.71 10.66
C GLY A 98 14.07 3.65 9.84
N TYR A 99 13.90 2.37 10.17
CA TYR A 99 14.37 1.25 9.38
C TYR A 99 13.39 0.94 8.25
N ARG A 100 13.87 0.13 7.29
CA ARG A 100 13.06 -0.35 6.19
C ARG A 100 12.28 -1.58 6.64
N HIS A 101 10.98 -1.55 6.42
CA HIS A 101 10.07 -2.67 6.65
C HIS A 101 9.49 -3.16 5.33
N TYR A 102 9.13 -4.44 5.29
CA TYR A 102 8.55 -5.10 4.13
C TYR A 102 7.14 -5.58 4.43
N PHE A 103 6.18 -5.10 3.67
CA PHE A 103 4.81 -5.58 3.68
C PHE A 103 4.58 -6.54 2.52
N HIS A 104 3.93 -7.66 2.80
CA HIS A 104 3.53 -8.63 1.79
C HIS A 104 2.16 -9.22 2.10
N ALA A 105 1.24 -9.15 1.14
CA ALA A 105 -0.09 -9.74 1.22
C ALA A 105 -0.26 -10.79 0.11
N ARG A 106 -0.85 -11.93 0.47
CA ARG A 106 -1.23 -13.00 -0.47
C ARG A 106 -2.73 -13.21 -0.45
N PHE A 107 -3.34 -13.09 -1.62
CA PHE A 107 -4.76 -13.26 -1.88
C PHE A 107 -4.96 -14.55 -2.66
N HIS A 108 -6.04 -15.27 -2.38
CA HIS A 108 -6.34 -16.52 -3.06
C HIS A 108 -7.84 -16.82 -2.93
N ALA A 109 -8.51 -17.13 -4.04
CA ALA A 109 -9.98 -17.22 -4.12
C ALA A 109 -10.63 -18.16 -3.09
N ASN A 110 -9.89 -19.17 -2.60
CA ASN A 110 -10.39 -20.18 -1.64
C ASN A 110 -9.50 -20.37 -0.40
N LYS A 111 -8.69 -19.37 -0.01
CA LYS A 111 -7.84 -19.45 1.20
C LYS A 111 -7.94 -18.14 1.99
N SER A 112 -7.48 -18.19 3.24
CA SER A 112 -7.31 -16.97 4.04
C SER A 112 -6.35 -15.99 3.36
N LEU A 113 -6.67 -14.70 3.46
CA LEU A 113 -5.72 -13.63 3.19
C LEU A 113 -4.56 -13.77 4.18
N LYS A 114 -3.34 -13.81 3.66
CA LYS A 114 -2.13 -13.89 4.48
C LYS A 114 -1.37 -12.60 4.37
N ILE A 115 -1.09 -11.95 5.50
CA ILE A 115 -0.26 -10.75 5.53
C ILE A 115 0.96 -11.02 6.39
N THR A 116 2.10 -10.65 5.84
CA THR A 116 3.39 -10.67 6.49
C THR A 116 3.94 -9.25 6.53
N ILE A 117 4.41 -8.81 7.70
CA ILE A 117 5.19 -7.59 7.86
C ILE A 117 6.52 -7.98 8.50
N ASP A 118 7.61 -7.82 7.76
CA ASP A 118 8.92 -8.37 8.08
C ASP A 118 8.85 -9.87 8.37
N SER A 119 9.13 -10.29 9.60
CA SER A 119 9.06 -11.69 10.04
C SER A 119 7.71 -12.05 10.69
N TRP A 120 6.81 -11.09 10.89
CA TRP A 120 5.52 -11.30 11.56
C TRP A 120 4.46 -11.66 10.55
N LYS A 121 3.68 -12.71 10.82
CA LYS A 121 2.65 -13.23 9.91
C LYS A 121 1.30 -13.34 10.61
N ASN A 122 0.24 -12.98 9.90
CA ASN A 122 -1.14 -13.27 10.30
C ASN A 122 -1.95 -13.87 9.14
N ASP A 123 -2.71 -14.92 9.45
CA ASP A 123 -3.70 -15.51 8.54
C ASP A 123 -5.08 -14.99 8.94
N PHE A 124 -5.75 -14.26 8.05
CA PHE A 124 -7.04 -13.61 8.32
C PHE A 124 -8.20 -14.61 8.20
N PRO A 125 -9.29 -14.44 8.98
CA PRO A 125 -10.50 -15.25 8.84
C PRO A 125 -10.96 -15.35 7.39
N MET A 126 -11.29 -16.55 6.95
CA MET A 126 -11.65 -16.81 5.54
C MET A 126 -12.84 -15.95 5.10
N GLN A 127 -13.82 -15.73 5.98
CA GLN A 127 -15.03 -14.94 5.71
C GLN A 127 -14.72 -13.48 5.33
N LEU A 128 -13.61 -12.93 5.84
CA LEU A 128 -13.14 -11.58 5.50
C LEU A 128 -12.35 -11.56 4.19
N ALA A 129 -11.72 -12.69 3.85
CA ALA A 129 -10.93 -12.87 2.64
C ALA A 129 -11.81 -13.30 1.45
N THR A 130 -12.99 -13.87 1.70
CA THR A 130 -13.97 -14.20 0.66
C THR A 130 -14.31 -12.91 -0.11
N ASP A 131 -14.00 -12.93 -1.40
CA ASP A 131 -14.09 -11.82 -2.36
C ASP A 131 -13.01 -10.74 -2.30
N LEU A 132 -11.98 -10.86 -1.45
CA LEU A 132 -10.78 -10.04 -1.58
C LEU A 132 -9.86 -10.67 -2.63
N SER A 133 -10.00 -10.20 -3.87
CA SER A 133 -9.16 -10.55 -5.02
C SER A 133 -8.60 -9.28 -5.63
N LEU A 134 -7.29 -9.20 -5.84
CA LEU A 134 -6.65 -8.05 -6.50
C LEU A 134 -7.16 -7.87 -7.93
N ALA A 135 -7.61 -8.94 -8.58
CA ALA A 135 -8.30 -8.85 -9.87
C ALA A 135 -9.61 -8.03 -9.83
N TYR A 136 -10.23 -7.90 -8.66
CA TYR A 136 -11.38 -7.01 -8.42
C TYR A 136 -10.99 -5.67 -7.81
N ALA A 137 -9.69 -5.38 -7.67
CA ALA A 137 -9.22 -4.07 -7.24
C ALA A 137 -9.46 -3.04 -8.35
N ILE A 138 -10.11 -1.94 -8.00
CA ILE A 138 -10.39 -0.83 -8.92
C ILE A 138 -9.33 0.27 -8.81
N LYS A 139 -8.70 0.40 -7.63
CA LYS A 139 -7.76 1.46 -7.32
C LYS A 139 -6.82 1.05 -6.19
N PHE A 140 -5.55 1.36 -6.36
CA PHE A 140 -4.55 1.36 -5.29
C PHE A 140 -4.16 2.80 -4.98
N SER A 141 -3.98 3.10 -3.70
CA SER A 141 -3.44 4.38 -3.25
C SER A 141 -2.30 4.15 -2.26
N PHE A 142 -1.27 4.98 -2.35
CA PHE A 142 -0.06 4.88 -1.53
C PHE A 142 0.30 6.22 -0.95
N GLY A 143 0.61 6.22 0.34
CA GLY A 143 0.85 7.43 1.11
C GLY A 143 -0.39 8.29 1.31
N GLY A 144 -0.19 9.36 2.08
CA GLY A 144 -1.21 10.37 2.36
C GLY A 144 -1.90 10.21 3.72
N PRO A 145 -2.80 11.15 4.04
CA PRO A 145 -3.57 11.13 5.28
C PRO A 145 -4.44 9.88 5.36
N TYR A 146 -4.87 9.52 6.57
CA TYR A 146 -5.90 8.49 6.74
C TYR A 146 -7.18 8.93 6.03
N ILE A 147 -7.62 8.18 5.02
CA ILE A 147 -8.79 8.50 4.19
C ILE A 147 -9.94 7.60 4.63
N THR A 148 -11.02 8.21 5.11
CA THR A 148 -12.30 7.54 5.41
C THR A 148 -13.28 7.67 4.25
N ASP A 149 -13.21 8.76 3.49
CA ASP A 149 -14.01 9.03 2.29
C ASP A 149 -13.14 9.67 1.19
N ILE A 150 -13.45 9.40 -0.09
CA ILE A 150 -12.77 10.01 -1.26
C ILE A 150 -12.83 11.56 -1.19
N THR A 151 -13.88 12.10 -0.58
CA THR A 151 -14.04 13.56 -0.37
C THR A 151 -13.07 14.15 0.66
N ASP A 152 -12.50 13.34 1.56
CA ASP A 152 -11.50 13.78 2.55
C ASP A 152 -10.15 14.14 1.92
N MET A 153 -9.93 13.80 0.65
CA MET A 153 -8.70 14.11 -0.10
C MET A 153 -8.46 15.60 -0.31
N ILE A 154 -9.50 16.44 -0.20
CA ILE A 154 -9.46 17.88 -0.52
C ILE A 154 -9.01 18.73 0.69
N ASN A 155 -9.16 18.23 1.91
CA ASN A 155 -8.95 19.00 3.15
C ASN A 155 -7.66 18.66 3.91
N ALA A 156 -6.66 18.07 3.25
CA ALA A 156 -5.46 17.53 3.90
C ALA A 156 -4.61 18.63 4.60
N ASP A 157 -4.64 18.57 5.94
CA ASP A 157 -3.93 19.41 6.90
C ASP A 157 -2.39 19.30 6.72
N LYS A 158 -1.69 20.44 6.68
CA LYS A 158 -0.26 20.57 6.31
C LYS A 158 0.74 19.95 7.30
N LYS A 159 0.27 19.27 8.35
CA LYS A 159 1.10 18.65 9.40
C LYS A 159 1.06 17.12 9.30
N THR A 160 1.66 16.59 8.24
CA THR A 160 1.84 15.15 8.02
C THR A 160 3.34 14.85 7.97
N ILE A 161 3.72 13.75 8.60
CA ILE A 161 5.11 13.28 8.66
C ILE A 161 5.56 12.79 7.27
N LYS A 162 6.87 12.69 7.06
CA LYS A 162 7.53 12.40 5.78
C LYS A 162 7.85 10.90 5.67
N TYR A 163 7.62 10.27 4.52
CA TYR A 163 7.77 8.82 4.32
C TYR A 163 8.49 8.47 3.04
N ASN A 164 9.17 7.33 3.05
CA ASN A 164 9.90 6.78 1.93
C ASN A 164 9.35 5.40 1.56
N TYR A 165 8.99 5.22 0.30
CA TYR A 165 8.58 3.93 -0.26
C TYR A 165 9.62 3.50 -1.28
N THR A 166 10.12 2.27 -1.20
CA THR A 166 11.28 1.88 -2.02
C THR A 166 11.01 0.86 -3.11
N ASP A 167 9.86 0.19 -3.08
CA ASP A 167 9.32 -0.55 -4.22
C ASP A 167 7.84 -0.85 -3.98
N ILE A 168 7.04 -0.84 -5.03
CA ILE A 168 5.63 -1.26 -5.00
C ILE A 168 5.46 -2.28 -6.12
N ASP A 169 5.01 -3.47 -5.75
CA ASP A 169 4.83 -4.60 -6.65
C ASP A 169 3.46 -5.24 -6.42
N ILE A 170 2.66 -5.27 -7.48
CA ILE A 170 1.33 -5.87 -7.50
C ILE A 170 1.35 -6.96 -8.56
N ASP A 171 1.13 -8.21 -8.18
CA ASP A 171 1.06 -9.35 -9.09
C ASP A 171 -0.31 -10.00 -8.97
N VAL A 172 -1.14 -9.87 -10.01
CA VAL A 172 -2.47 -10.50 -10.04
C VAL A 172 -2.44 -11.90 -10.63
N SER A 173 -1.26 -12.49 -10.84
CA SER A 173 -1.08 -13.85 -11.38
C SER A 173 -1.76 -14.09 -12.72
N VAL A 174 -1.83 -13.03 -13.53
CA VAL A 174 -2.21 -13.08 -14.94
C VAL A 174 -0.96 -12.69 -15.75
N PRO A 175 -0.62 -13.39 -16.85
CA PRO A 175 0.54 -13.06 -17.66
C PRO A 175 0.58 -11.56 -18.02
N ARG A 176 1.75 -10.95 -17.87
CA ARG A 176 1.99 -9.50 -18.10
C ARG A 176 1.23 -8.55 -17.15
N MET A 177 0.50 -9.05 -16.15
CA MET A 177 -0.24 -8.22 -15.18
C MET A 177 0.50 -8.11 -13.84
N ARG A 178 1.76 -7.70 -13.92
CA ARG A 178 2.57 -7.31 -12.77
C ARG A 178 2.80 -5.81 -12.81
N LEU A 179 2.10 -5.08 -11.95
CA LEU A 179 2.07 -3.63 -11.93
C LEU A 179 3.13 -3.07 -10.99
N LYS A 180 3.87 -2.07 -11.47
CA LYS A 180 4.93 -1.37 -10.71
C LYS A 180 4.74 0.15 -10.76
N PRO A 181 3.83 0.71 -9.96
CA PRO A 181 3.42 2.11 -10.06
C PRO A 181 4.57 3.12 -9.97
N ILE A 182 5.57 2.87 -9.12
CA ILE A 182 6.74 3.77 -9.02
C ILE A 182 7.58 3.73 -10.31
N LEU A 183 7.71 2.56 -10.95
CA LEU A 183 8.44 2.44 -12.22
C LEU A 183 7.78 3.26 -13.33
N TYR A 184 6.45 3.28 -13.36
CA TYR A 184 5.68 4.05 -14.34
C TYR A 184 5.91 5.57 -14.25
N LEU A 185 6.21 6.08 -13.05
CA LEU A 185 6.61 7.48 -12.87
C LEU A 185 8.01 7.79 -13.42
N HIS A 186 8.90 6.80 -13.46
CA HIS A 186 10.23 6.93 -14.04
C HIS A 186 10.25 6.71 -15.56
N LYS A 187 9.31 5.90 -16.05
CA LYS A 187 9.25 5.43 -17.43
C LYS A 187 7.83 5.61 -17.97
N PRO A 188 7.46 6.84 -18.36
CA PRO A 188 6.13 7.15 -18.87
C PRO A 188 5.78 6.43 -20.18
N GLU A 189 6.77 5.86 -20.86
CA GLU A 189 6.59 5.06 -22.07
C GLU A 189 6.05 3.64 -21.83
N LEU A 190 5.91 3.20 -20.57
CA LEU A 190 5.40 1.88 -20.24
C LEU A 190 3.88 1.78 -20.40
N GLU A 191 3.41 0.59 -20.77
CA GLU A 191 2.02 0.27 -21.15
C GLU A 191 0.94 0.81 -20.19
N PHE A 192 1.22 0.84 -18.88
CA PHE A 192 0.25 1.24 -17.84
C PHE A 192 0.60 2.57 -17.15
N ALA A 193 1.47 3.39 -17.74
CA ALA A 193 1.94 4.60 -17.08
C ALA A 193 0.87 5.67 -16.93
N GLU A 194 -0.05 5.78 -17.90
CA GLU A 194 -1.19 6.71 -17.85
C GLU A 194 -2.19 6.39 -16.72
N SER A 195 -2.18 5.15 -16.21
CA SER A 195 -3.03 4.72 -15.11
C SER A 195 -2.55 5.19 -13.74
N VAL A 196 -1.40 5.87 -13.69
CA VAL A 196 -0.81 6.40 -12.47
C VAL A 196 -1.00 7.90 -12.37
N THR A 197 -1.38 8.39 -11.20
CA THR A 197 -1.52 9.83 -10.94
C THR A 197 -1.00 10.19 -9.55
N ILE A 198 -0.41 11.38 -9.41
CA ILE A 198 -0.06 11.96 -8.12
C ILE A 198 -1.10 13.01 -7.76
N ILE A 199 -1.67 12.89 -6.56
CA ILE A 199 -2.56 13.89 -5.98
C ILE A 199 -1.81 14.59 -4.84
N GLY A 200 -1.88 15.92 -4.81
CA GLY A 200 -1.16 16.75 -3.85
C GLY A 200 0.25 17.13 -4.33
N ASN A 201 1.22 17.14 -3.42
CA ASN A 201 2.57 17.59 -3.74
C ASN A 201 3.30 16.62 -4.68
N LYS A 202 4.24 17.14 -5.48
CA LYS A 202 5.14 16.29 -6.26
C LYS A 202 5.93 15.36 -5.34
N ILE A 203 5.99 14.08 -5.70
CA ILE A 203 6.86 13.11 -5.02
C ILE A 203 8.27 13.19 -5.60
N GLN A 204 9.28 12.90 -4.78
CA GLN A 204 10.67 12.90 -5.23
C GLN A 204 11.11 11.47 -5.56
N LEU A 205 11.37 11.21 -6.83
CA LEU A 205 11.81 9.92 -7.33
C LEU A 205 13.31 9.68 -7.04
N GLY A 206 13.70 8.43 -6.78
CA GLY A 206 15.10 8.04 -6.56
C GLY A 206 15.71 8.50 -5.23
N ALA A 207 14.97 9.25 -4.40
CA ALA A 207 15.46 9.90 -3.19
C ALA A 207 15.18 9.15 -1.88
N CYS A 208 14.98 7.84 -1.96
CA CYS A 208 14.84 7.06 -0.75
C CYS A 208 16.22 6.82 -0.12
N ASN A 209 16.30 7.00 1.21
CA ASN A 209 17.51 6.74 1.98
C ASN A 209 18.10 5.37 1.64
N SER A 210 19.44 5.31 1.63
CA SER A 210 20.20 4.06 1.58
C SER A 210 19.77 3.11 2.70
N PHE A 211 19.86 1.80 2.42
CA PHE A 211 19.53 0.73 3.37
C PHE A 211 20.32 0.91 4.68
N LEU A 212 19.61 1.09 5.80
CA LEU A 212 20.18 0.79 7.11
C LEU A 212 19.83 -0.67 7.39
N ILE A 213 20.76 -1.58 7.10
CA ILE A 213 20.64 -2.98 7.51
C ILE A 213 20.94 -3.01 9.02
N PRO A 214 20.04 -3.54 9.87
CA PRO A 214 20.34 -3.73 11.28
C PRO A 214 21.60 -4.59 11.44
N GLY A 215 22.64 -4.05 12.09
CA GLY A 215 23.88 -4.78 12.37
C GLY A 215 25.14 -4.25 11.67
N ASN A 216 25.05 -3.33 10.72
CA ASN A 216 26.22 -2.65 10.17
C ASN A 216 26.36 -1.24 10.79
N LEU A 217 27.43 -1.04 11.55
CA LEU A 217 27.91 0.30 11.96
C LEU A 217 28.49 1.04 10.73
N PRO A 218 28.55 2.39 10.75
CA PRO A 218 29.05 3.20 9.64
C PRO A 218 30.49 2.85 9.21
#